data_AF-A0A0C3BFG7-F1
#
_entry.id   AF-A0A0C3BFG7-F1
#
_cell.length_a   1.000
_cell.length_b   1.000
_cell.length_c   1.000
_cell.angle_alpha   90.00
_cell.angle_beta   90.00
_cell.angle_gamma   90.00
#
_symmetry.space_group_name_H-M   'P 1'
#
loop_
_entity.id
_entity.type
_entity.pdbx_description
1 polymer ?
#
loop_
_entity_poly.entity_id
_entity_poly.type
_entity_poly.pdbx_seq_one_letter_code
_entity_poly.pdbx_strand_id
1 'polypeptide(L)' 'MDYGTGGKISFDHLPDAPDLRGQITIQEYKPYYSGSYSCVYRGIYEKDGEKVVVAVKILNNKIRGGALESMLRVRQYS' A
#
# COMPACT_ATOMS: atom_id res chain seq x y z
N MET A 1 -6.68 18.94 -21.69
CA MET A 1 -6.89 18.64 -20.27
C MET A 1 -5.54 18.82 -19.59
N ASP A 2 -5.46 19.81 -18.71
CA ASP A 2 -4.26 20.12 -17.95
C ASP A 2 -4.19 19.16 -16.75
N TYR A 3 -3.22 18.25 -16.74
CA TYR A 3 -2.93 17.42 -15.57
C TYR A 3 -2.10 18.31 -14.66
N GLY A 4 -2.79 19.08 -13.80
CA GLY A 4 -2.20 20.05 -12.90
C GLY A 4 -0.88 19.57 -12.31
N THR A 5 0.12 20.45 -12.37
CA THR A 5 1.47 20.28 -11.82
C THR A 5 1.49 19.36 -10.60
N GLY A 6 2.30 18.30 -10.67
CA GLY A 6 2.47 17.31 -9.61
C GLY A 6 2.98 17.95 -8.32
N GLY A 7 2.07 18.52 -7.54
CA GLY A 7 2.34 19.04 -6.22
C GLY A 7 2.97 17.93 -5.39
N LYS A 8 4.15 18.19 -4.84
CA LYS A 8 4.76 17.31 -3.85
C LYS A 8 3.79 17.22 -2.68
N ILE A 9 3.12 16.09 -2.55
CA ILE A 9 2.33 15.78 -1.35
C ILE A 9 3.36 15.60 -0.24
N SER A 10 3.49 16.60 0.62
CA SER A 10 4.24 16.45 1.88
C SER A 10 3.36 15.68 2.85
N PHE A 11 3.99 14.74 3.55
CA PHE A 11 3.36 14.00 4.66
C PHE A 11 3.76 14.59 6.02
N ASP A 12 4.45 15.73 6.06
CA ASP A 12 4.98 16.35 7.29
C ASP A 12 3.85 16.78 8.25
N HIS A 13 2.63 16.95 7.74
CA HIS A 13 1.45 17.27 8.52
C HIS A 13 0.69 16.04 9.05
N LEU A 14 1.08 14.83 8.63
CA LEU A 14 0.44 13.61 9.11
C LEU A 14 1.04 13.17 10.45
N PRO A 15 0.21 12.67 11.37
CA PRO A 15 0.72 12.04 12.57
C PRO A 15 1.53 10.79 12.21
N ASP A 16 2.46 10.44 13.10
CA ASP A 16 3.19 9.18 12.99
C ASP A 16 2.21 7.99 12.89
N ALA A 17 2.51 7.07 11.98
CA ALA A 17 1.71 5.88 11.81
C ALA A 17 1.85 4.98 13.06
N PRO A 18 0.74 4.49 13.64
CA PRO A 18 0.80 3.58 14.77
C PRO A 18 1.44 2.25 14.36
N ASP A 19 2.16 1.59 15.28
CA ASP A 19 2.63 0.23 15.06
C ASP A 19 1.49 -0.77 15.26
N LEU A 20 1.09 -1.44 14.18
CA LEU A 20 -0.02 -2.40 14.14
C LEU A 20 0.46 -3.86 14.05
N ARG A 21 1.76 -4.12 14.29
CA ARG A 21 2.30 -5.49 14.29
C ARG A 21 1.56 -6.36 15.31
N GLY A 22 1.18 -7.57 14.88
CA GLY A 22 0.47 -8.54 15.71
C GLY A 22 -0.99 -8.18 16.03
N GLN A 23 -1.48 -7.02 15.60
CA GLN A 23 -2.84 -6.54 15.88
C GLN A 23 -3.82 -6.80 14.72
N ILE A 24 -3.32 -7.20 13.56
CA ILE A 24 -4.13 -7.47 12.36
C ILE A 24 -4.19 -8.97 12.12
N THR A 25 -5.42 -9.50 12.04
CA THR A 25 -5.67 -10.88 11.62
C THR A 25 -6.13 -10.90 10.17
N ILE A 26 -5.40 -11.60 9.29
CA ILE A 26 -5.84 -11.82 7.90
C ILE A 26 -6.98 -12.85 7.90
N GLN A 27 -8.12 -12.51 7.30
CA GLN A 27 -9.32 -13.36 7.33
C GLN A 27 -9.25 -14.52 6.33
N GLU A 28 -8.68 -14.28 5.15
CA GLU A 28 -8.54 -15.28 4.09
C GLU A 28 -7.11 -15.29 3.56
N TYR A 29 -6.54 -16.49 3.41
CA TYR A 29 -5.21 -16.67 2.84
C TYR A 29 -5.17 -16.42 1.32
N LYS A 30 -6.34 -16.25 0.68
CA LYS A 30 -6.44 -15.84 -0.72
C LYS A 30 -6.43 -14.31 -0.81
N PRO A 31 -5.52 -13.71 -1.60
CA PRO A 31 -5.54 -12.26 -1.80
C PRO A 31 -6.80 -11.82 -2.55
N TYR A 32 -7.35 -10.67 -2.15
CA TYR A 32 -8.41 -9.98 -2.90
C TYR A 32 -7.88 -9.41 -4.22
N TYR A 33 -6.61 -9.02 -4.24
CA TYR A 33 -5.91 -8.56 -5.43
C TYR A 33 -4.45 -9.00 -5.41
N SER A 34 -3.96 -9.49 -6.54
CA SER A 34 -2.55 -9.81 -6.77
C SER A 34 -2.04 -8.99 -7.94
N GLY A 35 -1.10 -8.08 -7.69
CA GLY A 35 -0.41 -7.29 -8.70
C GLY A 35 1.08 -7.66 -8.77
N SER A 36 1.78 -7.16 -9.79
CA SER A 36 3.18 -7.51 -10.08
C SER A 36 4.16 -7.26 -8.92
N TYR A 37 3.83 -6.36 -7.99
CA TYR A 37 4.73 -5.94 -6.91
C TYR A 37 4.08 -5.95 -5.51
N SER A 38 2.81 -6.34 -5.42
CA SER A 38 2.10 -6.39 -4.15
C SER A 38 0.86 -7.26 -4.23
N CYS A 39 0.46 -7.82 -3.08
CA CYS A 39 -0.84 -8.44 -2.88
C CYS A 39 -1.64 -7.64 -1.86
N VAL A 40 -2.97 -7.60 -2.01
CA VAL A 40 -3.88 -6.99 -1.04
C VAL A 40 -4.76 -8.09 -0.44
N TYR A 41 -4.78 -8.14 0.88
CA TYR A 41 -5.58 -9.06 1.68
C TYR A 41 -6.61 -8.29 2.49
N ARG A 42 -7.67 -8.98 2.89
CA ARG A 42 -8.63 -8.46 3.87
C ARG A 42 -8.21 -8.91 5.26
N GLY A 43 -8.12 -7.94 6.17
CA GLY A 43 -7.83 -8.17 7.57
C GLY A 43 -8.92 -7.63 8.48
N ILE A 44 -8.84 -8.02 9.75
CA ILE A 44 -9.56 -7.42 10.85
C ILE A 44 -8.55 -6.84 11.82
N TYR A 45 -8.83 -5.62 12.26
CA TYR A 45 -8.12 -4.90 13.31
C TYR A 45 -9.12 -4.61 14.43
N GLU A 46 -8.74 -4.85 15.68
CA GLU A 46 -9.57 -4.47 16.83
C GLU A 46 -9.16 -3.08 17.31
N LYS A 47 -10.12 -2.15 17.33
CA LYS A 47 -9.92 -0.78 17.78
C LYS A 47 -11.05 -0.44 18.74
N ASP A 48 -10.70 -0.06 19.96
CA ASP A 48 -11.67 0.38 20.99
C ASP A 48 -12.79 -0.65 21.26
N GLY A 49 -12.45 -1.95 21.17
CA GLY A 49 -13.41 -3.07 21.34
C GLY A 49 -14.26 -3.38 20.10
N GLU A 50 -14.09 -2.63 19.01
CA GLU A 50 -14.78 -2.86 17.74
C GLU A 50 -13.88 -3.54 16.71
N LYS A 51 -14.46 -4.46 15.92
CA LYS A 51 -13.78 -5.11 14.81
C LYS A 51 -13.89 -4.27 13.54
N VAL A 52 -12.77 -3.72 13.10
CA VAL A 52 -12.66 -2.91 11.89
C VAL A 52 -12.12 -3.76 10.73
N VAL A 53 -12.80 -3.71 9.59
CA VAL A 53 -12.32 -4.33 8.35
C VAL A 53 -11.24 -3.46 7.72
N VAL A 54 -10.09 -4.04 7.43
CA VAL A 54 -8.94 -3.33 6.84
C VAL A 54 -8.43 -4.01 5.57
N ALA A 55 -7.80 -3.23 4.70
CA ALA A 55 -7.03 -3.73 3.57
C ALA A 55 -5.55 -3.79 3.95
N VAL A 56 -4.92 -4.96 3.80
CA VAL A 56 -3.51 -5.19 4.11
C VAL A 56 -2.75 -5.34 2.80
N LYS A 57 -1.93 -4.34 2.45
CA LYS A 57 -1.08 -4.39 1.27
C LYS A 57 0.30 -4.94 1.63
N ILE A 58 0.59 -6.14 1.16
CA ILE A 58 1.90 -6.78 1.32
C ILE A 58 2.74 -6.43 0.08
N LEU A 59 3.86 -5.75 0.30
CA LEU A 59 4.82 -5.42 -0.75
C LEU A 59 5.85 -6.55 -0.88
N ASN A 60 6.19 -6.95 -2.11
CA ASN A 60 7.19 -7.99 -2.35
C ASN A 60 8.59 -7.50 -1.96
N ASN A 61 9.18 -8.07 -0.90
CA ASN A 61 10.48 -7.62 -0.38
C ASN A 61 11.69 -8.01 -1.25
N LYS A 62 11.53 -8.88 -2.26
CA LYS A 62 12.59 -9.30 -3.20
C LYS A 62 13.12 -8.16 -4.08
N ILE A 63 12.54 -6.96 -3.96
CA ILE A 63 12.97 -5.71 -4.61
C ILE A 63 13.88 -4.89 -3.67
N ARG A 64 14.27 -5.42 -2.49
CA ARG A 64 15.34 -4.80 -1.69
C ARG A 64 16.68 -5.02 -2.39
N GLY A 65 17.03 -4.11 -3.30
CA GLY A 65 18.32 -4.08 -4.00
C GLY A 65 18.28 -3.47 -5.40
N GLY A 66 17.10 -3.41 -6.05
CA GLY A 66 16.90 -2.65 -7.28
C GLY A 66 16.09 -1.41 -6.95
N ALA A 67 16.68 -0.23 -7.13
CA ALA A 67 15.93 1.01 -7.12
C ALA A 67 14.66 0.86 -7.98
N LEU A 68 13.57 1.47 -7.52
CA LEU A 68 12.29 1.64 -8.23
C LEU A 68 12.49 2.52 -9.50
N GLU A 69 13.50 2.25 -10.33
CA GLU A 69 13.81 3.07 -11.52
C GLU A 69 12.84 2.82 -12.66
N SER A 70 12.08 1.73 -12.67
CA SER A 70 11.19 1.43 -13.80
C SER A 70 9.75 1.87 -13.55
N MET A 71 9.49 3.11 -13.13
CA MET A 71 8.09 3.61 -13.11
C MET A 71 7.88 5.11 -13.36
N LEU A 72 8.84 5.79 -14.00
CA LEU A 72 8.53 6.91 -14.90
C LEU A 72 8.27 6.36 -16.31
N ARG A 73 7.20 5.57 -16.49
CA ARG A 73 6.69 5.28 -17.84
C ARG A 73 5.87 6.48 -18.29
N VAL A 74 6.55 7.51 -18.79
CA VAL A 74 5.93 8.39 -19.79
C VAL A 74 5.58 7.47 -20.97
N ARG A 75 4.29 7.33 -21.26
CA ARG A 75 3.78 6.66 -22.46
C ARG A 75 4.39 7.35 -23.69
N GLN A 76 5.48 6.81 -24.24
CA GLN A 76 5.77 6.99 -25.66
C GLN A 76 4.99 5.90 -26.38
N TYR A 77 3.86 6.31 -26.96
CA TYR A 77 3.22 5.58 -28.04
C TYR A 77 4.10 5.72 -29.28
N SER A 78 4.42 4.60 -29.90
CA SER A 78 4.83 4.51 -31.31
C SER A 78 3.70 3.92 -32.13
#